data_AF-A0A0F9JI03-F1
#
_entry.id   AF-A0A0F9JI03-F1
#
_cell.length_a   1.000
_cell.length_b   1.000
_cell.length_c   1.000
_cell.angle_alpha   90.00
_cell.angle_beta   90.00
_cell.angle_gamma   90.00
#
_symmetry.space_group_name_H-M   'P 1'
#
loop_
_entity.id
_entity.type
_entity.pdbx_description
1 polymer ?
#
loop_
_entity_poly.entity_id
_entity_poly.type
_entity_poly.pdbx_seq_one_letter_code
_entity_poly.pdbx_strand_id
1 'polypeptide(L)'
;MSICPNCTKNIKPFSLSFSVFPLYFKCADCNVRLKLVSSKLFWITFLLYLLLIVVLLTYIPFFTEYNIGVIVAITGWFAVYYKITPTLFNKDNLELYR
;
A
#
# COMPACT_ATOMS: atom_id res chain seq x y z
N MET A 1 -11.19 8.46 -4.76
CA MET A 1 -10.70 9.09 -3.51
C MET A 1 -11.40 8.40 -2.35
N SER A 2 -10.65 7.91 -1.37
CA SER A 2 -11.19 7.17 -0.23
C SER A 2 -11.59 8.10 0.90
N ILE A 3 -12.81 7.90 1.39
CA ILE A 3 -13.48 8.78 2.35
C ILE A 3 -13.53 8.07 3.70
N CYS A 4 -13.09 8.74 4.77
CA CYS A 4 -13.18 8.20 6.11
C CYS A 4 -14.66 7.99 6.51
N PRO A 5 -15.05 6.80 7.00
CA PRO A 5 -16.45 6.50 7.34
C PRO A 5 -16.97 7.36 8.51
N ASN A 6 -16.10 7.82 9.40
CA ASN A 6 -16.50 8.62 10.56
C ASN A 6 -16.50 10.14 10.29
N CYS A 7 -15.64 10.61 9.39
CA CYS A 7 -15.27 12.03 9.33
C CYS A 7 -15.47 12.61 7.93
N THR A 8 -15.85 11.77 6.96
CA THR A 8 -16.08 12.10 5.54
C THR A 8 -14.95 12.83 4.81
N LYS A 9 -13.79 12.97 5.46
CA LYS A 9 -12.58 13.58 4.90
C LYS A 9 -11.71 12.54 4.19
N ASN A 10 -10.91 13.02 3.25
CA ASN A 10 -10.02 12.21 2.44
C ASN A 10 -8.91 11.57 3.28
N ILE A 11 -8.75 10.25 3.16
CA ILE A 11 -7.66 9.53 3.81
C ILE A 11 -6.37 9.75 3.02
N LYS A 12 -5.28 10.13 3.70
CA LYS A 12 -3.96 10.25 3.07
C LYS A 12 -3.39 8.83 2.81
N PRO A 13 -2.95 8.51 1.59
CA PRO A 13 -2.46 7.16 1.24
C PRO A 13 -1.27 6.69 2.08
N PHE A 14 -0.42 7.65 2.47
CA PHE A 14 0.86 7.40 3.12
C PHE A 14 0.80 7.50 4.65
N SER A 15 -0.36 7.70 5.27
CA SER A 15 -0.50 7.62 6.74
C SER A 15 -0.67 6.19 7.24
N LEU A 16 -0.10 5.23 6.50
CA LEU A 16 -0.16 3.81 6.80
C LEU A 16 0.80 3.48 7.92
N SER A 17 0.30 2.88 8.99
CA SER A 17 1.17 2.29 10.01
C SER A 17 1.24 0.79 9.74
N PHE A 18 2.38 0.34 9.23
CA PHE A 18 2.71 -1.10 9.12
C PHE A 18 3.08 -1.73 10.48
N SER A 19 2.84 -1.02 11.59
CA SER A 19 3.40 -1.38 12.89
C SER A 19 2.86 -2.69 13.46
N VAL A 20 1.64 -3.12 13.11
CA VAL A 20 1.03 -4.37 13.61
C VAL A 20 -0.03 -4.84 12.60
N PHE A 21 -0.10 -6.14 12.29
CA PHE A 21 -1.21 -6.72 11.52
C PHE A 21 -2.42 -6.91 12.45
N PRO A 22 -3.66 -6.54 12.05
CA PRO A 22 -4.12 -6.07 10.73
C PRO A 22 -3.66 -4.64 10.40
N LEU A 23 -3.41 -4.34 9.12
CA LEU A 23 -2.96 -3.02 8.66
C LEU A 23 -3.87 -1.89 9.23
N TYR A 24 -3.27 -1.02 10.04
CA TYR A 24 -3.95 0.08 10.71
C TYR A 24 -3.68 1.40 10.02
N PHE A 25 -4.71 2.22 9.91
CA PHE A 25 -4.64 3.55 9.32
C PHE A 25 -5.16 4.55 10.32
N LYS A 26 -4.38 5.60 10.56
CA LYS A 26 -4.86 6.73 11.34
C LYS A 26 -5.45 7.74 10.38
N CYS A 27 -6.73 8.09 10.55
CA CYS A 27 -7.28 9.25 9.87
C CYS A 27 -6.67 10.51 10.51
N ALA A 28 -5.96 11.32 9.74
CA ALA A 28 -5.24 12.49 10.26
C ALA A 28 -6.17 13.54 10.89
N ASP A 29 -7.41 13.64 10.41
CA ASP A 29 -8.36 14.66 10.85
C ASP A 29 -9.11 14.28 12.13
N CYS A 30 -9.51 13.02 12.28
CA CYS A 30 -10.31 12.59 13.42
C CYS A 30 -9.59 11.61 14.34
N ASN A 31 -8.31 11.36 14.10
CA ASN A 31 -7.42 10.53 14.92
C ASN A 31 -7.91 9.09 15.15
N VAL A 32 -8.97 8.65 14.46
CA VAL A 32 -9.54 7.31 14.58
C VAL A 32 -8.65 6.31 13.87
N ARG A 33 -8.47 5.14 14.49
CA ARG A 33 -7.83 3.98 13.87
C ARG A 33 -8.87 3.25 13.01
N LEU A 34 -8.55 3.09 11.74
CA LEU A 34 -9.30 2.30 10.79
C LEU A 34 -8.54 1.00 10.56
N LYS A 35 -9.26 -0.12 10.55
CA LYS A 35 -8.74 -1.44 10.22
C LYS A 35 -9.16 -1.78 8.80
N LEU A 36 -8.23 -2.32 8.03
CA LEU A 36 -8.57 -2.95 6.76
C LEU A 36 -9.28 -4.28 7.02
N VAL A 37 -10.51 -4.44 6.51
CA VAL A 37 -11.28 -5.69 6.64
C VAL A 37 -10.68 -6.78 5.77
N SER A 38 -10.31 -6.42 4.53
CA SER A 38 -9.73 -7.33 3.55
C SER A 38 -8.37 -6.84 3.08
N SER A 39 -7.29 -7.47 3.58
CA SER A 39 -5.93 -7.24 3.08
C SER A 39 -5.59 -8.08 1.84
N LYS A 40 -6.53 -8.89 1.32
CA LYS A 40 -6.27 -9.82 0.21
C LYS A 40 -5.71 -9.11 -1.02
N LEU A 41 -6.32 -7.97 -1.38
CA LEU A 41 -5.94 -7.21 -2.57
C LEU A 41 -4.53 -6.63 -2.44
N PHE A 42 -4.15 -6.20 -1.23
CA PHE A 42 -2.79 -5.77 -0.90
C PHE A 42 -1.78 -6.89 -1.08
N TRP A 43 -2.04 -8.07 -0.51
CA TRP A 43 -1.12 -9.20 -0.60
C TRP A 43 -0.94 -9.73 -2.03
N ILE A 44 -2.03 -9.79 -2.81
CA ILE A 44 -1.96 -10.19 -4.22
C ILE A 44 -1.11 -9.20 -5.02
N THR A 45 -1.32 -7.90 -4.85
CA THR A 45 -0.54 -6.88 -5.56
C THR A 45 0.91 -6.83 -5.10
N PHE A 46 1.16 -7.02 -3.80
CA PHE A 46 2.52 -7.15 -3.26
C PHE A 46 3.26 -8.35 -3.83
N LEU A 47 2.64 -9.55 -3.84
CA LEU A 47 3.24 -10.76 -4.39
C LEU A 47 3.53 -10.61 -5.88
N LEU A 48 2.58 -10.06 -6.65
CA LEU A 48 2.74 -9.86 -8.08
C LEU A 48 3.86 -8.86 -8.38
N TYR A 49 3.95 -7.77 -7.60
CA TYR A 49 5.03 -6.80 -7.70
C TYR A 49 6.40 -7.43 -7.38
N LEU A 50 6.47 -8.23 -6.32
CA LEU A 50 7.70 -8.89 -5.90
C LEU A 50 8.19 -9.86 -6.97
N LEU A 51 7.29 -10.67 -7.55
CA LEU A 51 7.61 -11.59 -8.63
C LEU A 51 8.15 -10.84 -9.86
N LEU A 52 7.52 -9.71 -10.21
CA LEU A 52 7.95 -8.87 -11.32
C LEU A 52 9.36 -8.29 -11.10
N ILE A 53 9.65 -7.78 -9.89
CA ILE A 53 10.99 -7.28 -9.54
C ILE A 53 12.04 -8.39 -9.55
N VAL A 54 11.73 -9.58 -9.03
CA VAL A 54 12.65 -10.73 -9.07
C VAL A 54 13.00 -11.08 -10.52
N VAL A 55 12.00 -11.16 -11.41
CA VAL A 55 12.23 -11.39 -12.85
C VAL A 55 13.08 -10.27 -13.43
N LEU A 56 12.76 -9.00 -13.13
CA LEU A 56 13.51 -7.86 -13.64
C LEU A 56 14.99 -7.91 -13.25
N LEU A 57 15.28 -8.21 -11.98
CA LEU A 57 16.65 -8.28 -11.46
C LEU A 57 17.42 -9.50 -11.95
N THR A 58 16.73 -10.62 -12.20
CA THR A 58 17.37 -11.87 -12.64
C THR A 58 17.72 -11.84 -14.13
N TYR A 59 16.83 -11.28 -14.96
CA TYR A 59 16.96 -11.33 -16.42
C TYR A 59 17.58 -10.08 -17.04
N ILE A 60 17.61 -8.96 -16.33
CA ILE A 60 18.16 -7.70 -16.85
C ILE A 60 19.41 -7.32 -16.03
N PRO A 61 20.63 -7.65 -16.51
CA PRO A 61 21.87 -7.40 -15.79
C PRO A 61 22.17 -5.91 -15.58
N PHE A 62 21.54 -5.02 -16.36
CA PHE A 62 21.64 -3.57 -16.15
C PHE A 62 21.26 -3.15 -14.73
N PHE A 63 20.26 -3.77 -14.10
CA PHE A 63 19.85 -3.38 -12.75
C PHE A 63 20.82 -3.84 -11.66
N THR A 64 21.54 -4.94 -11.89
CA THR A 64 22.53 -5.50 -10.96
C THR A 64 23.89 -4.84 -11.13
N GLU A 65 24.33 -4.58 -12.37
CA GLU A 65 25.62 -3.94 -12.67
C GLU A 65 25.69 -2.49 -12.21
N TYR A 66 24.62 -1.71 -12.42
CA TYR A 66 24.58 -0.29 -12.05
C TYR A 66 24.01 -0.05 -10.66
N ASN A 67 23.65 -1.13 -9.94
CA ASN A 67 23.06 -1.07 -8.59
C ASN A 67 21.76 -0.24 -8.50
N ILE A 68 21.08 -0.02 -9.63
CA ILE A 68 19.85 0.79 -9.74
C ILE A 68 18.62 -0.03 -9.33
N GLY A 69 18.75 -1.36 -9.27
CA GLY A 69 17.66 -2.29 -8.95
C GLY A 69 16.91 -1.95 -7.67
N VAL A 70 17.62 -1.58 -6.60
CA VAL A 70 17.00 -1.21 -5.32
C VAL A 70 16.18 0.08 -5.44
N ILE A 71 16.71 1.09 -6.15
CA ILE A 71 16.02 2.37 -6.35
C ILE A 71 14.73 2.16 -7.13
N VAL A 72 14.77 1.35 -8.20
CA VAL A 72 13.62 1.03 -9.03
C VAL A 72 12.58 0.19 -8.27
N ALA A 73 13.04 -0.73 -7.43
CA ALA A 73 12.15 -1.51 -6.56
C ALA A 73 11.44 -0.64 -5.52
N ILE A 74 12.13 0.32 -4.91
CA ILE A 74 11.52 1.20 -3.89
C ILE A 74 10.54 2.18 -4.56
N THR A 75 11.00 2.89 -5.59
CA THR A 75 10.18 3.89 -6.30
C THR A 75 8.98 3.25 -7.01
N GLY A 76 9.19 2.09 -7.64
CA GLY A 76 8.13 1.31 -8.26
C GLY A 76 7.09 0.84 -7.25
N TRP A 77 7.52 0.37 -6.07
CA TRP A 77 6.58 -0.04 -5.02
C TRP A 77 5.71 1.12 -4.56
N PHE A 78 6.30 2.30 -4.32
CA PHE A 78 5.52 3.48 -3.95
C PHE A 78 4.50 3.89 -5.01
N ALA A 79 4.86 3.81 -6.30
CA ALA A 79 3.95 4.11 -7.40
C ALA A 79 2.78 3.11 -7.49
N VAL A 80 3.08 1.80 -7.39
CA VAL A 80 2.05 0.76 -7.37
C VAL A 80 1.15 0.92 -6.16
N TYR A 81 1.74 1.12 -4.98
CA TYR A 81 1.02 1.32 -3.73
C TYR A 81 0.06 2.53 -3.81
N TYR A 82 0.52 3.66 -4.34
CA TYR A 82 -0.32 4.85 -4.54
C TYR A 82 -1.50 4.58 -5.50
N LYS A 83 -1.30 3.74 -6.51
CA LYS A 83 -2.34 3.40 -7.49
C LYS A 83 -3.40 2.43 -6.93
N ILE A 84 -3.00 1.49 -6.07
CA ILE A 84 -3.92 0.49 -5.46
C ILE A 84 -4.63 1.02 -4.21
N THR A 85 -4.07 2.06 -3.59
CA THR A 85 -4.65 2.80 -2.45
C THR A 85 -6.17 3.01 -2.59
N PRO A 86 -6.71 3.68 -3.65
CA PRO A 86 -8.15 3.96 -3.73
C PRO A 86 -9.02 2.70 -3.71
N THR A 87 -8.55 1.58 -4.27
CA THR A 87 -9.23 0.29 -4.27
C THR A 87 -9.11 -0.43 -2.93
N LEU A 88 -7.96 -0.33 -2.28
CA LEU A 88 -7.72 -0.85 -0.93
C LEU A 88 -8.63 -0.16 0.10
N PHE A 89 -8.79 1.15 -0.05
CA PHE A 89 -9.52 2.03 0.85
C PHE A 89 -10.95 2.31 0.41
N ASN A 90 -11.56 1.40 -0.35
CA ASN A 90 -12.98 1.52 -0.61
C ASN A 90 -13.75 1.48 0.72
N LYS A 91 -14.87 2.22 0.81
CA LYS A 91 -15.67 2.36 2.05
C LYS A 91 -16.09 1.00 2.63
N ASP A 92 -16.28 0.00 1.76
CA ASP A 92 -16.68 -1.35 2.13
C ASP A 92 -15.53 -2.19 2.74
N ASN A 93 -14.27 -1.76 2.57
CA ASN A 93 -13.09 -2.46 3.10
C ASN A 93 -12.50 -1.77 4.35
N LEU A 94 -13.14 -0.70 4.84
CA LEU A 94 -12.68 0.11 5.96
C LEU A 94 -13.66 0.04 7.12
N GLU A 95 -13.23 -0.57 8.23
CA GLU A 95 -13.99 -0.59 9.47
C GLU A 95 -13.31 0.26 10.54
N LEU A 96 -14.11 0.85 11.44
CA LEU A 96 -13.56 1.44 12.66
C LEU A 96 -12.95 0.32 13.52
N TYR A 97 -11.71 0.53 13.97
CA TYR A 97 -11.12 -0.32 14.99
C TYR A 97 -11.76 0.01 16.34
N ARG A 98 -12.55 -0.92 16.88
CA ARG A 98 -13.19 -0.82 18.20
C ARG A 98 -12.31 -1.42 19.28
#